data_AF-A0A3D2YI67-F1
#
_entry.id   AF-A0A3D2YI67-F1
#
_cell.length_a   1.000
_cell.length_b   1.000
_cell.length_c   1.000
_cell.angle_alpha   90.00
_cell.angle_beta   90.00
_cell.angle_gamma   90.00
#
_symmetry.space_group_name_H-M   'P 1'
#
loop_
_entity.id
_entity.type
_entity.pdbx_description
1 polymer ?
#
loop_
_entity_poly.entity_id
_entity_poly.type
_entity_poly.pdbx_seq_one_letter_code
_entity_poly.pdbx_strand_id
1 'polypeptide(L)' 'MKATGIVRRIDDLGRVVIPKEIRRTMRIREGD' A
#
# COMPACT_ATOMS: atom_id res chain seq x y z
N MET A 1 10.78 -15.21 4.58
CA MET A 1 10.26 -14.06 3.79
C MET A 1 9.13 -13.45 4.59
N LYS A 2 9.39 -12.38 5.36
CA LYS A 2 8.36 -11.76 6.20
C LYS A 2 7.30 -11.18 5.27
N ALA A 3 6.10 -11.74 5.29
CA ALA A 3 4.93 -11.11 4.70
C ALA A 3 4.80 -9.75 5.39
N THR A 4 5.20 -8.68 4.72
CA THR A 4 4.73 -7.35 5.08
C THR A 4 3.23 -7.48 5.09
N GLY A 5 2.59 -7.23 6.23
CA GLY A 5 1.14 -7.37 6.39
C GLY A 5 0.44 -6.35 5.51
N ILE A 6 0.40 -6.61 4.20
CA ILE A 6 -0.38 -5.85 3.24
C ILE A 6 -1.82 -6.13 3.64
N VAL A 7 -2.41 -5.16 4.34
CA VAL A 7 -3.84 -5.09 4.56
C VAL A 7 -4.45 -4.82 3.20
N ARG A 8 -4.62 -5.89 2.42
CA ARG A 8 -5.17 -5.88 1.07
C ARG A 8 -6.69 -5.86 1.18
N ARG A 9 -7.24 -4.81 1.83
CA ARG A 9 -8.64 -4.47 1.61
C ARG A 9 -8.70 -3.89 0.21
N ILE A 10 -9.14 -4.73 -0.72
CA ILE A 10 -9.46 -4.35 -2.08
C ILE A 10 -10.73 -3.51 -1.97
N ASP A 11 -10.72 -2.30 -2.53
CA ASP A 11 -11.96 -1.56 -2.65
C ASP A 11 -12.78 -2.05 -3.85
N ASP A 12 -14.01 -1.58 -3.98
CA ASP A 12 -14.95 -2.07 -4.99
C ASP A 12 -14.50 -1.80 -6.45
N LEU A 13 -13.41 -1.05 -6.63
CA LEU A 13 -12.79 -0.73 -7.92
C LEU A 13 -11.51 -1.53 -8.18
N GLY A 14 -11.13 -2.44 -7.27
CA GLY A 14 -9.93 -3.26 -7.41
C GLY A 14 -8.64 -2.58 -6.97
N ARG A 15 -8.69 -1.40 -6.35
CA ARG A 15 -7.50 -0.68 -5.90
C ARG A 15 -6.94 -1.32 -4.64
N VAL A 16 -5.62 -1.38 -4.54
CA VAL A 16 -4.91 -1.93 -3.39
C VAL A 16 -4.27 -0.82 -2.58
N VAL A 17 -4.58 -0.76 -1.29
CA VAL A 17 -3.95 0.20 -0.38
C VAL A 17 -2.58 -0.32 0.04
N ILE A 18 -1.54 0.46 -0.25
CA ILE A 18 -0.17 0.19 0.21
C ILE A 18 0.03 0.83 1.60
N PRO A 19 0.56 0.10 2.61
CA PRO A 19 0.85 0.63 3.93
C PRO A 19 1.77 1.86 3.93
N LYS A 20 1.63 2.70 4.96
CA LYS A 20 2.31 4.01 5.06
C LYS A 20 3.84 3.86 5.10
N GLU A 21 4.35 2.78 5.68
CA GLU A 21 5.78 2.47 5.78
C GLU A 21 6.40 2.26 4.40
N ILE A 22 5.72 1.51 3.53
CA ILE A 22 6.17 1.25 2.16
C ILE A 22 6.09 2.55 1.36
N ARG A 23 5.00 3.32 1.50
CA ARG A 23 4.89 4.64 0.86
C ARG A 23 6.05 5.57 1.22
N ARG A 24 6.47 5.56 2.50
CA ARG A 24 7.60 6.38 2.99
C ARG A 24 8.94 5.92 2.42
N THR A 25 9.20 4.61 2.39
CA THR A 25 10.45 4.05 1.85
C THR A 25 10.56 4.26 0.34
N MET A 26 9.46 4.10 -0.39
CA MET A 26 9.40 4.27 -1.85
C MET A 26 9.19 5.73 -2.27
N ARG A 27 9.13 6.67 -1.31
CA ARG A 27 8.91 8.11 -1.54
C ARG A 27 7.66 8.44 -2.37
N ILE A 28 6.64 7.59 -2.30
CA ILE A 28 5.36 7.78 -3.00
C ILE A 28 4.59 8.92 -2.32
N ARG A 29 4.23 9.95 -3.08
CA ARG A 29 3.47 11.10 -2.60
C ARG A 29 1.98 10.89 -2.84
N GLU A 30 1.16 11.61 -2.10
CA GLU A 30 -0.29 11.54 -2.26
C GLU A 30 -0.67 12.11 -3.64
N GLY A 31 -1.23 11.27 -4.52
CA GLY A 31 -1.61 11.64 -5.89
C GLY A 31 -0.81 10.96 -7.01
N ASP A 32 0.26 10.21 -6.69
CA ASP A 32 0.94 9.27 -7.61
C ASP A 32 0.23 7.90 -7.69
#